data_AF-A0A7J9JYU4-F1
#
_entry.id   AF-A0A7J9JYU4-F1
#
_cell.length_a   1.000
_cell.length_b   1.000
_cell.length_c   1.000
_cell.angle_alpha   90.00
_cell.angle_beta   90.00
_cell.angle_gamma   90.00
#
_symmetry.space_group_name_H-M   'P 1'
#
loop_
_entity.id
_entity.type
_entity.pdbx_description
1 polymer ?
#
loop_
_entity_poly.entity_id
_entity_poly.type
_entity_poly.pdbx_seq_one_letter_code
_entity_poly.pdbx_strand_id
1 'polypeptide(L)'
;MGAAFGLFGPLANMFSKSLPSRMAKDITEMSERLNFSEEGSNKDEFSFVALNEDVILVKFENMKDRTRILNLMPWLINQCLFVMLPFIKGQELDGYEFNIHPFWIRIFNIPLEQMNRQMAIDVGKAIGDVVAIG
;
A
#
# COMPACT_ATOMS: atom_id res chain seq x y z
N MET A 1 29.63 0.44 7.12
CA MET A 1 29.69 -0.66 6.14
C MET A 1 28.33 -1.32 6.12
N GLY A 2 27.52 -1.07 5.08
CA GLY A 2 26.23 -1.72 4.90
C GLY A 2 26.18 -2.24 3.47
N ALA A 3 26.02 -3.55 3.31
CA ALA A 3 25.94 -4.17 2.00
C ALA A 3 24.59 -3.83 1.36
N ALA A 4 24.64 -3.16 0.21
CA ALA A 4 23.49 -3.03 -0.67
C ALA A 4 23.29 -4.38 -1.38
N PHE A 5 22.24 -5.11 -1.02
CA PHE A 5 21.78 -6.25 -1.80
C PHE A 5 20.73 -5.75 -2.79
N GLY A 6 21.20 -5.27 -3.94
CA GLY A 6 20.33 -5.09 -5.10
C GLY A 6 20.00 -6.46 -5.69
N LEU A 7 18.82 -6.99 -5.38
CA LEU A 7 18.28 -8.16 -6.07
C LEU A 7 17.74 -7.72 -7.45
N PHE A 8 18.65 -7.46 -8.40
CA PHE A 8 18.30 -7.45 -9.82
C PHE A 8 18.10 -8.90 -10.30
N GLY A 9 16.94 -9.46 -9.95
CA GLY A 9 16.50 -10.77 -10.44
C GLY A 9 15.72 -10.69 -11.77
N PRO A 10 15.51 -11.82 -12.46
CA PRO A 10 14.78 -11.91 -13.75
C PRO A 10 13.37 -11.28 -13.74
N LEU A 11 12.71 -11.25 -12.57
CA LEU A 11 11.37 -10.71 -12.37
C LEU A 11 11.29 -9.19 -12.62
N ALA A 12 12.27 -8.40 -12.15
CA ALA A 12 12.31 -6.95 -12.40
C ALA A 12 12.40 -6.63 -13.91
N ASN A 13 13.05 -7.52 -14.66
CA ASN A 13 13.20 -7.40 -16.12
C ASN A 13 11.94 -7.83 -16.89
N MET A 14 11.04 -8.58 -16.24
CA MET A 14 9.73 -8.95 -16.78
C MET A 14 8.70 -7.83 -16.55
N PHE A 15 8.76 -7.15 -15.40
CA PHE A 15 7.88 -6.01 -15.10
C PHE A 15 8.17 -4.76 -15.93
N SER A 16 9.44 -4.48 -16.29
CA SER A 16 9.76 -3.26 -17.04
C SER A 16 9.29 -3.27 -18.51
N LYS A 17 8.95 -4.45 -19.07
CA LYS A 17 8.59 -4.60 -20.49
C LYS A 17 7.11 -4.33 -20.78
N SER A 18 6.24 -4.31 -19.78
CA SER A 18 4.78 -4.18 -19.95
C SER A 18 4.15 -3.01 -19.19
N LEU A 19 4.94 -2.23 -18.43
CA LEU A 19 4.45 -1.19 -17.52
C LEU A 19 5.11 0.16 -17.83
N PRO A 20 4.40 1.30 -17.67
CA PRO A 20 5.00 2.63 -17.74
C PRO A 20 6.17 2.75 -16.75
N SER A 21 7.25 3.44 -17.14
CA SER A 21 8.53 3.49 -16.42
C SER A 21 8.42 3.93 -14.95
N ARG A 22 7.45 4.80 -14.63
CA ARG A 22 7.14 5.23 -13.26
C ARG A 22 6.50 4.10 -12.43
N MET A 23 5.48 3.45 -12.99
CA MET A 23 4.73 2.38 -12.35
C MET A 23 5.60 1.14 -12.10
N ALA A 24 6.53 0.83 -13.02
CA ALA A 24 7.45 -0.29 -12.86
C ALA A 24 8.37 -0.12 -11.63
N LYS A 25 8.80 1.12 -11.33
CA LYS A 25 9.62 1.42 -10.16
C LYS A 25 8.82 1.23 -8.87
N ASP A 26 7.60 1.76 -8.83
CA ASP A 26 6.72 1.67 -7.66
C ASP A 26 6.32 0.22 -7.37
N ILE A 27 6.00 -0.58 -8.39
CA ILE A 27 5.72 -2.02 -8.25
C ILE A 27 6.93 -2.79 -7.74
N THR A 28 8.13 -2.48 -8.23
CA THR A 28 9.35 -3.17 -7.79
C THR A 28 9.59 -2.89 -6.31
N GLU A 29 9.50 -1.64 -5.88
CA GLU A 29 9.65 -1.28 -4.47
C GLU A 29 8.51 -1.84 -3.59
N MET A 30 7.28 -1.83 -4.11
CA MET A 30 6.15 -2.52 -3.48
C MET A 30 6.46 -4.00 -3.28
N SER A 31 6.95 -4.69 -4.30
CA SER A 31 7.27 -6.11 -4.21
C SER A 31 8.36 -6.38 -3.16
N GLU A 32 9.40 -5.56 -3.12
CA GLU A 32 10.44 -5.65 -2.10
C GLU A 32 9.85 -5.45 -0.70
N ARG A 33 9.01 -4.42 -0.52
CA ARG A 33 8.36 -4.08 0.76
C ARG A 33 7.35 -5.12 1.23
N LEU A 34 6.60 -5.73 0.31
CA LEU A 34 5.65 -6.81 0.62
C LEU A 34 6.39 -8.10 0.98
N ASN A 35 7.58 -8.34 0.44
CA ASN A 35 8.45 -9.47 0.78
C ASN A 35 9.15 -9.33 2.15
N PHE A 36 8.99 -8.22 2.88
CA PHE A 36 9.60 -8.04 4.21
C PHE A 36 8.92 -8.81 5.35
N SER A 37 7.85 -9.56 5.09
CA SER A 37 7.20 -10.36 6.14
C SER A 37 7.43 -11.87 5.95
N GLU A 38 8.59 -12.26 6.48
CA GLU A 38 9.12 -13.58 6.86
C GLU A 38 10.02 -14.34 5.87
N GLU A 39 11.25 -14.58 6.34
CA GLU A 39 12.16 -15.64 5.90
C GLU A 39 11.40 -16.98 5.87
N GLY A 40 10.98 -17.41 4.67
CA GLY A 40 10.42 -18.75 4.49
C GLY A 40 9.43 -18.93 3.35
N SER A 41 8.96 -17.88 2.67
CA SER A 41 8.01 -18.04 1.56
C SER A 41 8.71 -18.17 0.21
N ASN A 42 8.24 -19.11 -0.62
CA ASN A 42 8.80 -19.43 -1.93
C ASN A 42 8.67 -18.25 -2.90
N LYS A 43 9.64 -18.16 -3.82
CA LYS A 43 9.97 -17.03 -4.70
C LYS A 43 8.90 -16.53 -5.70
N ASP A 44 7.67 -17.07 -5.68
CA ASP A 44 6.63 -16.86 -6.70
C ASP A 44 5.26 -16.41 -6.10
N GLU A 45 5.24 -15.67 -5.00
CA GLU A 45 4.04 -15.49 -4.16
C GLU A 45 2.94 -14.55 -4.72
N PHE A 46 3.25 -13.71 -5.72
CA PHE A 46 2.28 -12.81 -6.35
C PHE A 46 2.65 -12.41 -7.78
N SER A 47 1.64 -12.09 -8.60
CA SER A 47 1.80 -11.58 -9.97
C SER A 47 1.04 -10.29 -10.21
N PHE A 48 1.54 -9.46 -11.11
CA PHE A 48 0.95 -8.17 -11.46
C PHE A 48 0.45 -8.17 -12.90
N VAL A 49 -0.70 -7.55 -13.13
CA VAL A 49 -1.28 -7.35 -14.46
C VAL A 49 -1.67 -5.88 -14.59
N ALA A 50 -1.06 -5.15 -15.52
CA ALA A 50 -1.51 -3.80 -15.86
C ALA A 50 -2.91 -3.88 -16.47
N LEU A 51 -3.86 -3.14 -15.90
CA LEU A 51 -5.21 -3.03 -16.46
C LEU A 51 -5.31 -1.81 -17.40
N ASN A 52 -4.61 -0.73 -17.06
CA ASN A 52 -4.40 0.45 -17.90
C ASN A 52 -3.11 1.19 -17.44
N GLU A 53 -2.94 2.47 -17.79
CA GLU A 53 -1.76 3.27 -17.45
C GLU A 53 -1.61 3.56 -15.94
N ASP A 54 -2.72 3.58 -15.20
CA ASP A 54 -2.77 4.03 -13.80
C ASP A 54 -3.24 2.95 -12.81
N VAL A 55 -3.72 1.80 -13.31
CA VAL A 55 -4.31 0.72 -12.51
C VAL A 55 -3.61 -0.60 -12.77
N ILE A 56 -3.23 -1.27 -11.67
CA ILE A 56 -2.61 -2.60 -11.67
C ILE A 56 -3.48 -3.55 -10.86
N LEU A 57 -3.65 -4.76 -11.38
CA LEU A 57 -4.18 -5.88 -10.63
C LEU A 57 -3.04 -6.67 -10.00
N VAL A 58 -3.08 -6.82 -8.68
CA VAL A 58 -2.19 -7.73 -7.94
C VAL A 58 -2.92 -9.04 -7.68
N LYS A 59 -2.33 -10.16 -8.11
CA LYS A 59 -2.84 -11.51 -7.87
C LYS A 59 -1.97 -12.16 -6.80
N PHE A 60 -2.63 -12.62 -5.74
CA PHE A 60 -2.00 -13.35 -4.65
C PHE A 60 -2.30 -14.83 -4.79
N GLU A 61 -1.31 -15.70 -4.60
CA GLU A 61 -1.55 -17.15 -4.56
C GLU A 61 -2.23 -17.57 -3.25
N ASN A 62 -1.93 -16.87 -2.16
CA ASN A 62 -2.44 -17.16 -0.83
C ASN A 62 -3.41 -16.08 -0.32
N MET A 63 -4.60 -16.51 0.11
CA MET A 63 -5.62 -15.64 0.69
C MET A 63 -5.18 -15.00 2.01
N LYS A 64 -4.31 -15.65 2.78
CA LYS A 64 -3.76 -15.08 4.02
C LYS A 64 -2.90 -13.85 3.72
N ASP A 65 -2.03 -13.93 2.72
CA ASP A 65 -1.17 -12.83 2.31
C ASP A 65 -1.98 -11.68 1.72
N ARG A 66 -2.96 -11.99 0.86
CA ARG A 66 -3.93 -10.99 0.39
C ARG A 66 -4.58 -10.23 1.56
N THR A 67 -5.06 -10.97 2.56
CA THR A 67 -5.77 -10.37 3.71
C THR A 67 -4.82 -9.55 4.58
N ARG A 68 -3.63 -10.08 4.86
CA ARG A 68 -2.57 -9.37 5.59
C ARG A 68 -2.23 -8.06 4.90
N ILE A 69 -2.04 -8.08 3.58
CA ILE A 69 -1.60 -6.92 2.81
C ILE A 69 -2.69 -5.85 2.72
N LEU A 70 -3.95 -6.26 2.52
CA LEU A 70 -5.08 -5.33 2.51
C LEU A 70 -5.35 -4.70 3.89
N ASN A 71 -5.10 -5.43 4.98
CA ASN A 71 -5.30 -4.92 6.35
C ASN A 71 -4.23 -3.92 6.79
N LEU A 72 -3.06 -3.89 6.13
CA LEU A 72 -1.95 -2.98 6.45
C LEU A 72 -2.00 -1.67 5.67
N MET A 73 -3.08 -1.44 4.92
CA MET A 73 -3.26 -0.24 4.14
C MET A 73 -3.61 0.99 4.99
N PRO A 74 -3.34 2.20 4.46
CA PRO A 74 -2.65 2.50 3.20
C PRO A 74 -1.13 2.36 3.35
N TRP A 75 -0.45 1.99 2.28
CA TRP A 75 1.00 1.80 2.29
C TRP A 75 1.72 3.10 1.99
N LEU A 76 2.67 3.51 2.82
CA LEU A 76 3.49 4.70 2.57
C LEU A 76 4.76 4.31 1.81
N ILE A 77 4.81 4.53 0.50
CA ILE A 77 5.95 4.16 -0.38
C ILE A 77 6.45 5.44 -1.06
N ASN A 78 7.76 5.72 -0.98
CA ASN A 78 8.33 6.98 -1.50
C ASN A 78 7.57 8.26 -1.09
N GLN A 79 7.07 8.30 0.15
CA GLN A 79 6.26 9.41 0.68
C GLN A 79 4.89 9.60 -0.04
N CYS A 80 4.49 8.64 -0.85
CA CYS A 80 3.17 8.56 -1.46
C CYS A 80 2.34 7.47 -0.75
N LEU A 81 1.06 7.76 -0.52
CA LEU A 81 0.13 6.76 0.00
C LEU A 81 -0.37 5.90 -1.18
N PHE A 82 -0.25 4.59 -1.03
CA PHE A 82 -0.69 3.60 -1.99
C PHE A 82 -1.87 2.81 -1.42
N VAL A 83 -2.95 2.76 -2.17
CA VAL A 83 -4.22 2.13 -1.79
C VAL A 83 -4.49 0.95 -2.74
N MET A 84 -4.73 -0.24 -2.19
CA MET A 84 -5.20 -1.42 -2.93
C MET A 84 -6.64 -1.75 -2.56
N LEU A 85 -7.51 -1.86 -3.55
CA LEU A 85 -8.88 -2.27 -3.29
C LEU A 85 -9.04 -3.78 -3.53
N PRO A 86 -9.88 -4.47 -2.74
CA PRO A 86 -10.19 -5.86 -3.03
C PRO A 86 -10.83 -5.97 -4.40
N PHE A 87 -10.28 -6.84 -5.25
CA PHE A 87 -10.86 -7.11 -6.57
C PHE A 87 -12.26 -7.72 -6.44
N ILE A 88 -13.23 -7.12 -7.13
CA ILE A 88 -14.63 -7.56 -7.24
C ILE A 88 -14.87 -7.99 -8.70
N LYS A 89 -15.24 -9.27 -8.86
CA LYS A 89 -15.50 -9.84 -10.19
C LYS A 89 -16.72 -9.16 -10.82
N GLY A 90 -16.54 -8.64 -12.04
CA GLY A 90 -17.62 -8.01 -12.81
C GLY A 90 -17.80 -6.52 -12.53
N GLN A 91 -17.02 -5.94 -11.62
CA GLN A 91 -16.95 -4.49 -11.43
C GLN A 91 -16.03 -3.87 -12.48
N GLU A 92 -16.52 -2.82 -13.14
CA GLU A 92 -15.73 -2.02 -14.07
C GLU A 92 -14.68 -1.19 -13.33
N LEU A 93 -13.57 -0.85 -14.00
CA LEU A 93 -12.46 -0.10 -13.39
C LEU A 93 -12.92 1.26 -12.85
N ASP A 94 -13.81 1.93 -13.55
CA ASP A 94 -14.35 3.24 -13.17
C ASP A 94 -15.23 3.18 -11.90
N GLY A 95 -15.67 1.98 -11.51
CA GLY A 95 -16.39 1.77 -10.27
C GLY A 95 -15.50 1.69 -9.03
N TYR A 96 -14.16 1.68 -9.18
CA TYR A 96 -13.24 1.63 -8.06
C TYR A 96 -12.84 3.04 -7.60
N GLU A 97 -13.13 3.35 -6.34
CA GLU A 97 -12.81 4.65 -5.73
C GLU A 97 -11.52 4.57 -4.90
N PHE A 98 -10.39 4.96 -5.48
CA PHE A 98 -9.07 4.97 -4.82
C PHE A 98 -8.77 6.25 -4.03
N ASN A 99 -9.63 7.26 -4.14
CA ASN A 99 -9.44 8.61 -3.60
C ASN A 99 -9.68 8.73 -2.09
N ILE A 100 -10.37 7.76 -1.47
CA ILE A 100 -10.70 7.81 -0.04
C ILE A 100 -10.33 6.48 0.61
N HIS A 101 -9.46 6.54 1.62
CA HIS A 101 -9.15 5.39 2.46
C HIS A 101 -8.93 5.83 3.92
N PRO A 102 -9.60 5.22 4.91
CA PRO A 102 -9.39 5.58 6.31
C PRO A 102 -8.04 5.03 6.78
N PHE A 103 -7.29 5.82 7.55
CA PHE A 103 -6.04 5.38 8.15
C PHE A 103 -5.77 6.05 9.49
N TRP A 104 -4.93 5.39 10.28
CA TRP A 104 -4.54 5.91 11.59
C TRP A 104 -3.48 7.01 11.45
N ILE A 105 -3.79 8.18 11.99
CA ILE A 105 -2.85 9.29 12.10
C ILE A 105 -2.47 9.42 13.57
N ARG A 106 -1.17 9.53 13.84
CA ARG A 106 -0.65 9.82 15.17
C ARG A 106 -0.21 11.27 15.24
N ILE A 107 -0.89 12.05 16.08
CA ILE A 107 -0.56 13.44 16.33
C ILE A 107 0.44 13.49 17.50
N PHE A 108 1.56 14.18 17.27
CA PHE A 108 2.60 14.37 18.29
C PHE A 108 2.57 15.81 18.81
N ASN A 109 3.23 16.02 19.95
CA ASN A 109 3.45 17.35 20.52
C ASN A 109 2.16 18.08 20.95
N ILE A 110 1.10 17.34 21.30
CA ILE A 110 -0.06 17.91 21.98
C ILE A 110 0.32 18.12 23.45
N PRO A 111 0.11 19.32 24.04
CA PRO A 111 0.32 19.53 25.47
C PRO A 111 -0.48 18.54 26.31
N LEU A 112 0.11 18.00 27.39
CA LEU A 112 -0.54 16.98 28.23
C LEU A 112 -1.92 17.42 28.75
N GLU A 113 -2.05 18.70 29.11
CA GLU A 113 -3.31 19.33 29.56
C GLU A 113 -4.41 19.31 28.49
N GLN A 114 -4.01 19.22 27.22
CA GLN A 114 -4.88 19.22 26.05
C GLN A 114 -5.03 17.83 25.41
N MET A 115 -4.38 16.79 25.93
CA MET A 115 -4.53 15.41 25.45
C MET A 115 -5.88 14.82 25.89
N ASN A 116 -6.96 15.33 25.32
CA ASN A 116 -8.30 14.83 25.53
C ASN A 116 -8.99 14.51 24.20
N ARG A 117 -10.09 13.76 24.28
CA ARG A 117 -10.82 13.30 23.09
C ARG A 117 -11.34 14.46 22.24
N GLN A 118 -11.72 15.58 22.84
CA GLN A 118 -12.24 16.73 22.10
C GLN A 118 -11.13 17.36 21.24
N MET A 119 -9.93 17.56 21.81
CA MET A 119 -8.76 18.04 21.07
C MET A 119 -8.41 17.11 19.89
N ALA A 120 -8.48 15.79 20.09
CA ALA A 120 -8.26 14.83 19.01
C ALA A 120 -9.31 14.94 17.89
N ILE A 121 -10.58 15.15 18.24
CA ILE A 121 -11.65 15.42 17.26
C ILE A 121 -11.39 16.72 16.51
N ASP A 122 -11.06 17.79 17.22
CA ASP A 122 -10.91 19.13 16.63
C ASP A 122 -9.73 19.18 15.66
N VAL A 123 -8.57 18.63 16.06
CA VAL A 123 -7.41 18.52 15.17
C VAL A 123 -7.71 17.55 14.02
N GLY A 124 -8.34 16.40 14.30
CA GLY A 124 -8.72 15.44 13.29
C GLY A 124 -9.61 16.05 12.21
N LYS A 125 -10.66 16.78 12.60
CA LYS A 125 -11.59 17.49 11.71
C LYS A 125 -10.94 18.60 10.90
N ALA A 126 -9.86 19.21 11.41
CA ALA A 126 -9.08 20.17 10.65
C ALA A 126 -8.25 19.51 9.54
N ILE A 127 -7.91 18.23 9.68
CA ILE A 127 -7.17 17.43 8.68
C ILE A 127 -8.13 16.76 7.69
N GLY A 128 -9.25 16.21 8.17
CA GLY A 128 -10.25 15.51 7.37
C GLY A 128 -11.35 14.86 8.21
N ASP A 129 -12.09 13.95 7.61
CA ASP A 129 -13.18 13.24 8.30
C ASP A 129 -12.64 12.27 9.37
N VAL A 130 -13.16 12.40 10.59
CA VAL A 130 -12.76 11.55 11.72
C VAL A 130 -13.70 10.37 11.84
N VAL A 131 -13.20 9.17 11.54
CA VAL A 131 -13.98 7.92 11.62
C VAL A 131 -13.92 7.29 13.02
N ALA A 132 -12.74 7.29 13.65
CA ALA A 132 -12.52 6.67 14.96
C ALA A 132 -11.40 7.37 15.74
N ILE A 133 -11.40 7.20 17.07
CA ILE A 133 -10.37 7.69 17.98
C ILE A 133 -10.04 6.53 18.94
N GLY A 134 -8.76 6.21 19.05
CA GLY A 134 -8.22 5.15 19.92
C GLY A 134 -7.60 5.68 21.20
#